data_AF-A0A1G7LCW0-F1
#
_entry.id   AF-A0A1G7LCW0-F1
#
_cell.length_a   1.000
_cell.length_b   1.000
_cell.length_c   1.000
_cell.angle_alpha   90.00
_cell.angle_beta   90.00
_cell.angle_gamma   90.00
#
_symmetry.space_group_name_H-M   'P 1'
#
loop_
_entity.id
_entity.type
_entity.pdbx_description
1 polymer ?
#
loop_
_entity_poly.entity_id
_entity_poly.type
_entity_poly.pdbx_seq_one_letter_code
_entity_poly.pdbx_strand_id
1 'polypeptide(L)'
;MTVPRDRFKLAEIAQKHWVRPGEQIVWAVERKGHVGSAGKAPHALVGGVPQAGLPEPEWPLPTTAVSTGRFSMDEWAHDPAVWGWAHAQSPDQIAVRWADLFTAGRDECWLLLSDQRLGLVVEGEVLEPGRGGLFTRSREPKREVAPLVTWWEAPVGAARRFVAVPLGRAVEPEWFVRVEFADGSAFDFRDPRAEQSVRTAYANLGGHAAT
;
A
#
# COMPACT_ATOMS: atom_id res chain seq x y z
N MET A 1 0.50 -19.81 -12.10
CA MET A 1 -0.76 -20.04 -11.36
C MET A 1 -0.54 -19.46 -9.97
N THR A 2 -0.78 -18.16 -9.82
CA THR A 2 -0.52 -17.42 -8.58
C THR A 2 -1.63 -17.77 -7.60
N VAL A 3 -1.27 -18.31 -6.44
CA VAL A 3 -2.23 -18.59 -5.36
C VAL A 3 -2.89 -17.26 -4.98
N PRO A 4 -4.23 -17.14 -4.95
CA PRO A 4 -4.86 -15.93 -4.47
C PRO A 4 -4.36 -15.63 -3.06
N ARG A 5 -3.73 -14.47 -2.86
CA ARG A 5 -3.30 -14.04 -1.54
C ARG A 5 -4.54 -13.76 -0.71
N ASP A 6 -4.73 -14.58 0.32
CA ASP A 6 -5.86 -14.41 1.23
C ASP A 6 -5.57 -13.26 2.19
N ARG A 7 -6.26 -12.13 1.99
CA ARG A 7 -6.21 -10.95 2.87
C ARG A 7 -6.44 -11.32 4.35
N PHE A 8 -7.30 -12.29 4.64
CA PHE A 8 -7.55 -12.72 6.03
C PHE A 8 -6.32 -13.39 6.62
N LYS A 9 -5.69 -14.29 5.87
CA LYS A 9 -4.45 -14.94 6.28
C LYS A 9 -3.33 -13.93 6.53
N LEU A 10 -3.22 -12.88 5.73
CA LEU A 10 -2.21 -11.85 5.98
C LEU A 10 -2.52 -10.98 7.19
N ALA A 11 -3.79 -10.59 7.39
CA ALA A 11 -4.20 -9.90 8.60
C ALA A 11 -3.90 -10.72 9.87
N GLU A 12 -4.12 -12.05 9.83
CA GLU A 12 -3.74 -12.97 10.90
C GLU A 12 -2.22 -13.02 11.13
N ILE A 13 -1.43 -13.10 10.05
CA ILE A 13 0.04 -13.06 10.14
C ILE A 13 0.48 -11.73 10.75
N ALA A 14 -0.08 -10.60 10.31
CA ALA A 14 0.23 -9.28 10.84
C ALA A 14 -0.14 -9.16 12.33
N GLN A 15 -1.32 -9.66 12.72
CA GLN A 15 -1.77 -9.69 14.11
C GLN A 15 -0.88 -10.56 15.01
N LYS A 16 -0.23 -11.58 14.46
CA LYS A 16 0.65 -12.47 15.23
C LYS A 16 2.11 -12.01 15.25
N HIS A 17 2.59 -11.40 14.17
CA HIS A 17 4.01 -11.21 13.91
C HIS A 17 4.44 -9.77 13.69
N TRP A 18 3.51 -8.85 13.38
CA TRP A 18 3.85 -7.45 13.10
C TRP A 18 3.45 -6.51 14.23
N VAL A 19 2.29 -6.73 14.86
CA VAL A 19 1.81 -5.89 15.97
C VAL A 19 2.57 -6.15 17.28
N ARG A 20 2.59 -5.14 18.16
CA ARG A 20 3.13 -5.23 19.52
C ARG A 20 2.10 -5.89 20.46
N PRO A 21 2.50 -6.35 21.66
CA PRO A 21 1.54 -6.84 22.65
C PRO A 21 0.46 -5.79 22.94
N GLY A 22 -0.82 -6.19 22.82
CA GLY A 22 -1.99 -5.33 23.03
C GLY A 22 -2.47 -4.55 21.81
N GLU A 23 -1.67 -4.45 20.74
CA GLU A 23 -2.02 -3.75 19.50
C GLU A 23 -2.86 -4.65 18.58
N GLN A 24 -3.83 -4.05 17.89
CA GLN A 24 -4.80 -4.74 17.03
C GLN A 24 -4.75 -4.22 15.60
N ILE A 25 -4.75 -5.13 14.62
CA ILE A 25 -4.91 -4.79 13.21
C ILE A 25 -6.34 -4.29 12.98
N VAL A 26 -6.43 -3.07 12.45
CA VAL A 26 -7.68 -2.43 12.04
C VAL A 26 -7.93 -2.64 10.55
N TRP A 27 -6.88 -2.56 9.74
CA TRP A 27 -6.98 -2.70 8.30
C TRP A 27 -5.71 -3.29 7.69
N ALA A 28 -5.88 -4.24 6.76
CA ALA A 28 -4.85 -4.64 5.81
C ALA A 28 -5.36 -4.39 4.37
N VAL A 29 -4.57 -3.73 3.55
CA VAL A 29 -4.86 -3.44 2.14
C VAL A 29 -3.76 -4.02 1.26
N GLU A 30 -4.19 -4.82 0.30
CA GLU A 30 -3.35 -5.31 -0.79
C GLU A 30 -3.43 -4.35 -1.97
N ARG A 31 -2.28 -4.07 -2.58
CA ARG A 31 -2.18 -3.31 -3.81
C ARG A 31 -2.61 -4.16 -5.01
N LYS A 32 -3.48 -3.63 -5.87
CA LYS A 32 -4.03 -4.36 -7.05
C LYS A 32 -3.87 -3.63 -8.38
N GLY A 33 -2.79 -2.86 -8.55
CA GLY A 33 -2.55 -2.08 -9.76
C GLY A 33 -1.43 -1.05 -9.57
N HIS A 34 -1.23 -0.19 -10.56
CA HIS A 34 -0.22 0.86 -10.55
C HIS A 34 -0.55 1.99 -9.57
N VAL A 35 0.50 2.57 -8.99
CA VAL A 35 0.39 3.84 -8.26
C VAL A 35 0.71 4.97 -9.23
N GLY A 36 -0.02 6.07 -9.16
CA GLY A 36 0.29 7.31 -9.86
C GLY A 36 0.76 8.43 -8.93
N SER A 37 1.35 9.45 -9.53
CA SER A 37 1.79 10.68 -8.85
C SER A 37 2.12 11.74 -9.89
N ALA A 38 2.22 13.01 -9.50
CA ALA A 38 2.79 14.06 -10.35
C ALA A 38 2.20 14.07 -11.79
N GLY A 39 0.90 13.85 -11.89
CA GLY A 39 0.14 13.92 -13.15
C GLY A 39 0.22 12.68 -14.04
N LYS A 40 0.80 11.55 -13.62
CA LYS A 40 0.81 10.32 -14.44
C LYS A 40 0.88 9.03 -13.61
N ALA A 41 0.56 7.91 -14.23
CA ALA A 41 0.84 6.58 -13.72
C ALA A 41 1.44 5.68 -14.83
N PRO A 42 2.38 4.76 -14.51
CA PRO A 42 2.90 4.48 -13.17
C PRO A 42 3.80 5.59 -12.61
N HIS A 43 3.87 5.66 -11.28
CA HIS A 43 4.80 6.48 -10.53
C HIS A 43 6.24 6.09 -10.89
N ALA A 44 7.08 7.09 -11.14
CA ALA A 44 8.51 6.90 -11.31
C ALA A 44 9.20 7.15 -9.97
N LEU A 45 10.06 6.22 -9.56
CA LEU A 45 10.76 6.31 -8.28
C LEU A 45 11.55 7.61 -8.16
N VAL A 46 11.42 8.29 -7.02
CA VAL A 46 12.10 9.56 -6.73
C VAL A 46 13.08 9.38 -5.57
N GLY A 47 12.67 8.68 -4.51
CA GLY A 47 13.48 8.42 -3.33
C GLY A 47 14.22 7.08 -3.36
N GLY A 48 15.14 6.91 -2.40
CA GLY A 48 15.79 5.61 -2.17
C GLY A 48 14.81 4.59 -1.57
N VAL A 49 14.69 3.43 -2.20
CA VAL A 49 13.83 2.31 -1.78
C VAL A 49 14.65 1.07 -1.42
N PRO A 50 14.15 0.19 -0.53
CA PRO A 50 14.76 -1.12 -0.33
C PRO A 50 14.86 -1.90 -1.64
N GLN A 51 15.99 -2.59 -1.85
CA GLN A 51 16.15 -3.49 -2.99
C GLN A 51 15.52 -4.85 -2.66
N ALA A 52 14.65 -5.32 -3.54
CA ALA A 52 13.99 -6.62 -3.43
C ALA A 52 13.91 -7.27 -4.80
N GLY A 53 14.21 -8.57 -4.88
CA GLY A 53 14.18 -9.35 -6.11
C GLY A 53 12.76 -9.76 -6.52
N LEU A 54 11.85 -8.80 -6.56
CA LEU A 54 10.43 -9.05 -6.77
C LEU A 54 10.10 -9.28 -8.25
N PRO A 55 9.27 -10.29 -8.59
CA PRO A 55 8.81 -10.48 -9.95
C PRO A 55 7.98 -9.28 -10.44
N GLU A 56 7.89 -9.07 -11.75
CA GLU A 56 6.99 -8.06 -12.31
C GLU A 56 5.54 -8.55 -12.20
N PRO A 57 4.64 -7.77 -11.60
CA PRO A 57 3.24 -8.14 -11.53
C PRO A 57 2.62 -8.08 -12.93
N GLU A 58 1.69 -8.99 -13.21
CA GLU A 58 0.97 -9.06 -14.49
C GLU A 58 -0.21 -8.06 -14.56
N TRP A 59 -0.01 -6.84 -14.06
CA TRP A 59 -1.03 -5.80 -14.17
C TRP A 59 -1.05 -5.20 -15.57
N PRO A 60 -2.24 -4.88 -16.12
CA PRO A 60 -2.30 -4.09 -17.34
C PRO A 60 -1.65 -2.73 -17.10
N LEU A 61 -0.98 -2.19 -18.13
CA LEU A 61 -0.47 -0.84 -18.06
C LEU A 61 -1.62 0.18 -18.05
N PRO A 62 -1.47 1.32 -17.36
CA PRO A 62 -2.41 2.43 -17.48
C PRO A 62 -2.55 2.88 -18.93
N THR A 63 -3.74 3.35 -19.28
CA THR A 63 -4.07 3.90 -20.60
C THR A 63 -3.08 4.98 -21.02
N THR A 64 -2.98 5.23 -22.32
CA THR A 64 -2.13 6.31 -22.85
C THR A 64 -2.48 7.68 -22.26
N ALA A 65 -3.76 7.95 -22.03
CA ALA A 65 -4.20 9.20 -21.40
C ALA A 65 -3.59 9.36 -20.01
N VAL A 66 -3.69 8.35 -19.14
CA VAL A 66 -3.15 8.38 -17.77
C VAL A 66 -1.62 8.36 -17.75
N SER A 67 -0.99 7.52 -18.57
CA SER A 67 0.47 7.41 -18.61
C SER A 67 1.18 8.62 -19.18
N THR A 68 0.50 9.41 -20.02
CA THR A 68 1.05 10.65 -20.59
C THR A 68 0.51 11.92 -19.94
N GLY A 69 -0.29 11.80 -18.86
CA GLY A 69 -0.87 12.94 -18.16
C GLY A 69 -1.90 13.74 -18.95
N ARG A 70 -2.52 13.10 -19.96
CA ARG A 70 -3.55 13.69 -20.82
C ARG A 70 -4.95 13.35 -20.30
N PHE A 71 -5.22 13.76 -19.07
CA PHE A 71 -6.52 13.65 -18.42
C PHE A 71 -6.76 14.92 -17.59
N SER A 72 -8.00 15.19 -17.23
CA SER A 72 -8.37 16.34 -16.41
C SER A 72 -8.58 15.93 -14.96
N MET A 73 -7.90 16.61 -14.03
CA MET A 73 -8.10 16.45 -12.58
C MET A 73 -7.96 15.00 -12.11
N ASP A 74 -9.08 14.34 -11.81
CA ASP A 74 -9.20 13.01 -11.22
C ASP A 74 -9.76 11.95 -12.20
N GLU A 75 -9.80 12.26 -13.50
CA GLU A 75 -10.23 11.31 -14.54
C GLU A 75 -9.39 10.02 -14.56
N TRP A 76 -8.16 10.06 -14.06
CA TRP A 76 -7.31 8.87 -13.88
C TRP A 76 -7.97 7.80 -13.00
N ALA A 77 -8.90 8.18 -12.12
CA ALA A 77 -9.60 7.25 -11.23
C ALA A 77 -10.42 6.19 -11.99
N HIS A 78 -10.80 6.46 -13.24
CA HIS A 78 -11.51 5.51 -14.11
C HIS A 78 -10.60 4.47 -14.78
N ASP A 79 -9.28 4.63 -14.68
CA ASP A 79 -8.36 3.66 -15.25
C ASP A 79 -8.24 2.45 -14.31
N PRO A 80 -8.69 1.24 -14.72
CA PRO A 80 -8.69 0.07 -13.85
C PRO A 80 -7.28 -0.43 -13.52
N ALA A 81 -6.27 -0.01 -14.29
CA ALA A 81 -4.88 -0.30 -13.97
C ALA A 81 -4.34 0.55 -12.83
N VAL A 82 -5.00 1.67 -12.48
CA VAL A 82 -4.58 2.53 -11.36
C VAL A 82 -5.27 2.09 -10.07
N TRP A 83 -4.44 1.71 -9.10
CA TRP A 83 -4.88 1.34 -7.76
C TRP A 83 -4.77 2.50 -6.77
N GLY A 84 -3.74 3.33 -6.86
CA GLY A 84 -3.55 4.42 -5.92
C GLY A 84 -2.87 5.64 -6.51
N TRP A 85 -2.92 6.76 -5.79
CA TRP A 85 -2.39 8.03 -6.27
C TRP A 85 -1.84 8.88 -5.12
N ALA A 86 -0.61 9.35 -5.28
CA ALA A 86 0.02 10.27 -4.34
C ALA A 86 -0.23 11.73 -4.73
N HIS A 87 -0.71 12.51 -3.77
CA HIS A 87 -0.89 13.96 -3.83
C HIS A 87 0.17 14.62 -2.94
N ALA A 88 1.10 15.34 -3.56
CA ALA A 88 2.20 15.98 -2.86
C ALA A 88 2.67 17.22 -3.62
N GLN A 89 3.25 18.16 -2.88
CA GLN A 89 3.90 19.37 -3.38
C GLN A 89 5.42 19.21 -3.48
N SER A 90 6.00 18.26 -2.74
CA SER A 90 7.44 18.06 -2.65
C SER A 90 7.79 16.56 -2.57
N PRO A 91 8.93 16.13 -3.15
CA PRO A 91 9.30 14.71 -3.20
C PRO A 91 9.65 14.08 -1.85
N ASP A 92 9.90 14.86 -0.80
CA ASP A 92 10.20 14.39 0.55
C ASP A 92 8.95 14.09 1.39
N GLN A 93 7.75 14.40 0.89
CA GLN A 93 6.49 14.15 1.59
C GLN A 93 6.13 12.65 1.64
N ILE A 94 5.38 12.27 2.68
CA ILE A 94 5.00 10.89 3.01
C ILE A 94 4.26 10.23 1.86
N ALA A 95 3.34 10.93 1.17
CA ALA A 95 2.61 10.35 0.05
C ALA A 95 3.55 9.91 -1.09
N VAL A 96 4.62 10.67 -1.37
CA VAL A 96 5.62 10.28 -2.38
C VAL A 96 6.42 9.08 -1.89
N ARG A 97 6.82 9.08 -0.61
CA ARG A 97 7.49 7.92 -0.01
C ARG A 97 6.63 6.66 -0.09
N TRP A 98 5.32 6.76 0.12
CA TRP A 98 4.39 5.64 -0.06
C TRP A 98 4.34 5.21 -1.53
N ALA A 99 4.27 6.14 -2.48
CA ALA A 99 4.28 5.80 -3.90
C ALA A 99 5.56 5.08 -4.33
N ASP A 100 6.72 5.53 -3.86
CA ASP A 100 8.03 4.89 -4.05
C ASP A 100 7.99 3.43 -3.55
N LEU A 101 7.59 3.25 -2.28
CA LEU A 101 7.62 1.94 -1.63
C LEU A 101 6.60 0.97 -2.20
N PHE A 102 5.38 1.42 -2.50
CA PHE A 102 4.42 0.59 -3.22
C PHE A 102 4.98 0.20 -4.58
N THR A 103 5.51 1.14 -5.35
CA THR A 103 6.07 0.88 -6.68
C THR A 103 7.20 -0.14 -6.63
N ALA A 104 8.15 0.03 -5.69
CA ALA A 104 9.26 -0.89 -5.48
C ALA A 104 8.80 -2.26 -4.98
N GLY A 105 7.78 -2.29 -4.14
CA GLY A 105 7.27 -3.50 -3.48
C GLY A 105 6.21 -4.26 -4.28
N ARG A 106 5.80 -3.73 -5.43
CA ARG A 106 4.94 -4.42 -6.42
C ARG A 106 3.66 -4.96 -5.76
N ASP A 107 3.20 -6.14 -6.16
CA ASP A 107 2.04 -6.84 -5.57
C ASP A 107 2.37 -7.54 -4.24
N GLU A 108 3.62 -7.42 -3.77
CA GLU A 108 4.09 -7.93 -2.48
C GLU A 108 3.94 -6.91 -1.35
N CYS A 109 3.61 -5.65 -1.67
CA CYS A 109 3.55 -4.57 -0.70
C CYS A 109 2.14 -4.33 -0.17
N TRP A 110 2.03 -4.26 1.14
CA TRP A 110 0.77 -4.15 1.88
C TRP A 110 0.77 -2.91 2.75
N LEU A 111 -0.38 -2.24 2.80
CA LEU A 111 -0.67 -1.26 3.84
C LEU A 111 -1.29 -1.96 5.04
N LEU A 112 -0.71 -1.75 6.21
CA LEU A 112 -1.28 -2.14 7.49
C LEU A 112 -1.62 -0.89 8.29
N LEU A 113 -2.79 -0.91 8.91
CA LEU A 113 -3.21 0.01 9.95
C LEU A 113 -3.53 -0.82 11.18
N SER A 114 -2.89 -0.49 12.29
CA SER A 114 -3.32 -0.90 13.62
C SER A 114 -3.95 0.27 14.37
N ASP A 115 -4.41 0.00 15.59
CA ASP A 115 -4.85 1.04 16.53
C ASP A 115 -3.72 1.97 16.98
N GLN A 116 -2.45 1.64 16.69
CA GLN A 116 -1.27 2.40 17.13
C GLN A 116 -0.43 2.97 15.99
N ARG A 117 -0.37 2.32 14.82
CA ARG A 117 0.53 2.71 13.72
C ARG A 117 0.05 2.32 12.33
N LEU A 118 0.68 2.97 11.36
CA LEU A 118 0.63 2.63 9.94
C LEU A 118 1.93 1.94 9.55
N GLY A 119 1.85 0.99 8.62
CA GLY A 119 3.02 0.31 8.09
C GLY A 119 2.87 -0.05 6.62
N LEU A 120 3.95 0.08 5.86
CA LEU A 120 4.12 -0.58 4.58
C LEU A 120 5.03 -1.77 4.77
N VAL A 121 4.52 -2.96 4.48
CA VAL A 121 5.23 -4.23 4.70
C VAL A 121 5.28 -5.05 3.42
N VAL A 122 6.26 -5.94 3.34
CA VAL A 122 6.34 -7.01 2.34
C VAL A 122 6.46 -8.36 3.03
N GLU A 123 6.03 -9.43 2.36
CA GLU A 123 6.27 -10.79 2.88
C GLU A 123 7.78 -11.06 2.97
N GLY A 124 8.28 -11.64 4.06
CA GLY A 124 9.73 -11.81 4.23
C GLY A 124 10.37 -12.75 3.20
N GLU A 125 9.63 -13.77 2.76
CA GLU A 125 10.16 -14.80 1.84
C GLU A 125 10.60 -14.25 0.48
N VAL A 126 10.11 -13.07 0.09
CA VAL A 126 10.41 -12.43 -1.21
C VAL A 126 11.73 -11.65 -1.19
N LEU A 127 12.31 -11.41 -0.01
CA LEU A 127 13.54 -10.66 0.18
C LEU A 127 14.79 -11.54 0.15
N GLU A 128 14.64 -12.85 0.02
CA GLU A 128 15.75 -13.81 -0.06
C GLU A 128 16.10 -14.10 -1.53
N PRO A 129 17.15 -13.47 -2.11
CA PRO A 129 17.66 -13.84 -3.41
C PRO A 129 18.29 -15.24 -3.34
N GLY A 130 17.62 -16.27 -3.86
CA GLY A 130 18.23 -17.60 -4.00
C GLY A 130 17.32 -18.81 -3.93
N ARG A 131 16.03 -18.70 -3.60
CA ARG A 131 15.12 -19.87 -3.55
C ARG A 131 14.78 -20.48 -4.93
N GLY A 132 15.19 -19.87 -6.04
CA GLY A 132 14.88 -20.29 -7.42
C GLY A 132 15.99 -21.05 -8.18
N GLY A 133 17.16 -21.28 -7.59
CA GLY A 133 18.29 -21.93 -8.28
C GLY A 133 18.42 -23.41 -7.93
N LEU A 134 18.12 -24.31 -8.87
CA LEU A 134 18.19 -25.77 -8.68
C LEU A 134 19.61 -26.35 -8.45
N PHE A 135 20.66 -25.52 -8.27
CA PHE A 135 22.06 -25.97 -8.30
C PHE A 135 23.03 -25.30 -7.33
N THR A 136 22.58 -24.85 -6.15
CA THR A 136 23.53 -24.35 -5.14
C THR A 136 23.24 -24.97 -3.77
N ARG A 137 23.90 -26.10 -3.50
CA ARG A 137 23.97 -26.70 -2.15
C ARG A 137 24.92 -25.88 -1.28
N SER A 138 24.50 -24.68 -0.90
CA SER A 138 25.11 -23.94 0.20
C SER A 138 24.38 -24.35 1.48
N ARG A 139 25.08 -25.02 2.39
CA ARG A 139 24.63 -25.32 3.76
C ARG A 139 24.71 -24.03 4.60
N GLU A 140 24.06 -22.96 4.17
CA GLU A 140 23.91 -21.79 5.02
C GLU A 140 22.82 -22.09 6.07
N PRO A 141 23.03 -21.71 7.35
CA PRO A 141 21.99 -21.82 8.35
C PRO A 141 20.77 -21.06 7.83
N LYS A 142 19.60 -21.73 7.76
CA LYS A 142 18.33 -21.08 7.40
C LYS A 142 18.17 -19.86 8.28
N ARG A 143 18.40 -18.67 7.72
CA ARG A 143 18.13 -17.42 8.39
C ARG A 143 16.64 -17.41 8.66
N GLU A 144 16.24 -17.24 9.92
CA GLU A 144 14.85 -17.07 10.27
C GLU A 144 14.41 -15.71 9.73
N VAL A 145 13.67 -15.72 8.63
CA VAL A 145 13.15 -14.50 8.01
C VAL A 145 11.82 -14.20 8.66
N ALA A 146 11.66 -12.97 9.16
CA ALA A 146 10.40 -12.51 9.71
C ALA A 146 9.29 -12.65 8.65
N PRO A 147 8.09 -13.17 8.97
CA PRO A 147 7.01 -13.35 7.99
C PRO A 147 6.62 -12.07 7.24
N LEU A 148 6.77 -10.93 7.90
CA LEU A 148 6.57 -9.60 7.32
C LEU A 148 7.80 -8.74 7.62
N VAL A 149 8.26 -8.01 6.60
CA VAL A 149 9.36 -7.04 6.72
C VAL A 149 8.80 -5.64 6.49
N THR A 150 9.01 -4.78 7.49
CA THR A 150 8.57 -3.39 7.47
C THR A 150 9.52 -2.54 6.63
N TRP A 151 8.99 -1.87 5.61
CA TRP A 151 9.73 -0.92 4.78
C TRP A 151 9.52 0.53 5.20
N TRP A 152 8.39 0.79 5.85
CA TRP A 152 8.06 2.07 6.43
C TRP A 152 7.05 1.88 7.55
N GLU A 153 7.19 2.65 8.62
CA GLU A 153 6.22 2.72 9.71
C GLU A 153 6.16 4.13 10.28
N ALA A 154 4.98 4.49 10.79
CA ALA A 154 4.79 5.71 11.55
C ALA A 154 3.64 5.54 12.56
N PRO A 155 3.63 6.30 13.67
CA PRO A 155 2.48 6.34 14.58
C PRO A 155 1.19 6.66 13.82
N VAL A 156 0.04 6.19 14.31
CA VAL A 156 -1.26 6.40 13.62
C VAL A 156 -1.56 7.90 13.42
N GLY A 157 -1.08 8.75 14.33
CA GLY A 157 -1.18 10.21 14.22
C GLY A 157 -0.41 10.84 13.06
N ALA A 158 0.44 10.09 12.34
CA ALA A 158 1.00 10.54 11.07
C ALA A 158 -0.09 10.69 9.99
N ALA A 159 -1.15 9.87 10.05
CA ALA A 159 -2.39 10.13 9.35
C ALA A 159 -3.26 11.08 10.18
N ARG A 160 -3.50 12.27 9.64
CA ARG A 160 -4.44 13.23 10.20
C ARG A 160 -5.87 12.75 10.04
N ARG A 161 -6.19 12.10 8.91
CA ARG A 161 -7.55 11.71 8.56
C ARG A 161 -7.58 10.55 7.56
N PHE A 162 -8.62 9.73 7.67
CA PHE A 162 -9.05 8.78 6.64
C PHE A 162 -10.38 9.27 6.07
N VAL A 163 -10.51 9.34 4.75
CA VAL A 163 -11.71 9.87 4.10
C VAL A 163 -12.11 8.96 2.95
N ALA A 164 -13.39 8.63 2.86
CA ALA A 164 -13.93 8.02 1.66
C ALA A 164 -14.17 9.13 0.64
N VAL A 165 -13.52 9.04 -0.51
CA VAL A 165 -13.60 10.06 -1.56
C VAL A 165 -14.15 9.42 -2.84
N PRO A 166 -15.28 9.92 -3.37
CA PRO A 166 -15.71 9.59 -4.72
C PRO A 166 -14.82 10.36 -5.70
N LEU A 167 -14.16 9.64 -6.61
CA LEU A 167 -13.29 10.22 -7.62
C LEU A 167 -13.78 9.88 -9.02
N GLY A 168 -13.33 10.70 -9.97
CA GLY A 168 -13.67 10.58 -11.37
C GLY A 168 -15.02 11.18 -11.70
N ARG A 169 -15.33 11.23 -13.00
CA ARG A 169 -16.40 12.08 -13.56
C ARG A 169 -17.56 11.32 -14.22
N ALA A 170 -17.62 10.01 -14.06
CA ALA A 170 -18.75 9.23 -14.54
C ALA A 170 -19.97 9.44 -13.61
N VAL A 171 -21.15 9.00 -14.07
CA VAL A 171 -22.39 9.07 -13.28
C VAL A 171 -22.24 8.31 -11.96
N GLU A 172 -21.58 7.15 -12.01
CA GLU A 172 -21.14 6.41 -10.83
C GLU A 172 -19.65 6.72 -10.60
N PRO A 173 -19.28 7.31 -9.46
CA PRO A 173 -17.88 7.59 -9.16
C PRO A 173 -17.14 6.30 -8.79
N GLU A 174 -15.82 6.35 -8.91
CA GLU A 174 -14.94 5.32 -8.37
C GLU A 174 -14.60 5.65 -6.92
N TRP A 175 -14.68 4.66 -6.04
CA TRP A 175 -14.48 4.87 -4.60
C TRP A 175 -13.05 4.61 -4.17
N PHE A 176 -12.51 5.59 -3.44
CA PHE A 176 -11.17 5.54 -2.88
C PHE A 176 -11.20 5.88 -1.40
N VAL A 177 -10.22 5.35 -0.67
CA VAL A 177 -9.85 5.91 0.62
C VAL A 177 -8.65 6.82 0.45
N ARG A 178 -8.80 8.04 0.96
CA ARG A 178 -7.75 9.03 1.12
C ARG A 178 -7.18 8.96 2.53
N VAL A 179 -5.88 8.78 2.63
CA VAL A 179 -5.10 9.03 3.85
C VAL A 179 -4.52 10.43 3.73
N GLU A 180 -4.98 11.35 4.59
CA GLU A 180 -4.41 12.70 4.69
C GLU A 180 -3.32 12.70 5.77
N PHE A 181 -2.10 13.06 5.40
CA PHE A 181 -0.95 13.05 6.31
C PHE A 181 -0.74 14.39 7.01
N ALA A 182 -0.04 14.36 8.14
CA ALA A 182 0.30 15.55 8.91
C ALA A 182 1.20 16.55 8.16
N ASP A 183 1.94 16.09 7.14
CA ASP A 183 2.82 16.93 6.30
C ASP A 183 2.08 17.63 5.14
N GLY A 184 0.75 17.52 5.10
CA GLY A 184 -0.11 18.14 4.09
C GLY A 184 -0.23 17.35 2.78
N SER A 185 0.50 16.24 2.63
CA SER A 185 0.33 15.31 1.52
C SER A 185 -0.83 14.36 1.75
N ALA A 186 -1.28 13.67 0.69
CA ALA A 186 -2.32 12.66 0.79
C ALA A 186 -2.08 11.49 -0.17
N PHE A 187 -2.55 10.30 0.21
CA PHE A 187 -2.49 9.12 -0.65
C PHE A 187 -3.89 8.52 -0.81
N ASP A 188 -4.33 8.38 -2.05
CA ASP A 188 -5.59 7.71 -2.40
C ASP A 188 -5.31 6.27 -2.79
N PHE A 189 -6.18 5.34 -2.38
CA PHE A 189 -6.19 3.99 -2.94
C PHE A 189 -7.61 3.47 -3.12
N ARG A 190 -7.80 2.67 -4.17
CA ARG A 190 -9.10 2.17 -4.59
C ARG A 190 -9.66 1.20 -3.56
N ASP A 191 -10.88 1.47 -3.12
CA ASP A 191 -11.64 0.58 -2.26
C ASP A 191 -13.14 0.73 -2.59
N PRO A 192 -13.78 -0.26 -3.25
CA PRO A 192 -15.20 -0.23 -3.55
C PRO A 192 -16.10 -0.09 -2.30
N ARG A 193 -15.55 -0.31 -1.10
CA ARG A 193 -16.23 -0.16 0.18
C ARG A 193 -15.62 0.97 1.03
N ALA A 194 -14.99 1.96 0.40
CA ALA A 194 -14.27 3.06 1.06
C ALA A 194 -15.03 3.66 2.26
N GLU A 195 -16.32 3.97 2.09
CA GLU A 195 -17.15 4.51 3.18
C GLU A 195 -17.21 3.57 4.38
N GLN A 196 -17.46 2.28 4.14
CA GLN A 196 -17.51 1.28 5.20
C GLN A 196 -16.13 1.06 5.82
N SER A 197 -15.07 0.99 5.02
CA SER A 197 -13.69 0.82 5.49
C SER A 197 -13.27 1.97 6.40
N VAL A 198 -13.58 3.22 6.03
CA VAL A 198 -13.29 4.41 6.84
C VAL A 198 -14.10 4.42 8.14
N ARG A 199 -15.40 4.08 8.08
CA ARG A 199 -16.22 3.93 9.30
C ARG A 199 -15.64 2.88 10.25
N THR A 200 -15.29 1.71 9.72
CA THR A 200 -14.66 0.63 10.50
C THR A 200 -13.33 1.07 11.08
N ALA A 201 -12.50 1.79 10.32
CA ALA A 201 -11.23 2.32 10.82
C ALA A 201 -11.45 3.21 12.04
N TYR A 202 -12.31 4.22 11.94
CA TYR A 202 -12.58 5.13 13.06
C TYR A 202 -13.22 4.45 14.27
N ALA A 203 -14.10 3.46 14.07
CA ALA A 203 -14.69 2.71 15.17
C ALA A 203 -13.61 1.98 16.01
N ASN A 204 -12.60 1.40 15.34
CA ASN A 204 -11.54 0.67 16.02
C ASN A 204 -10.43 1.58 16.58
N LEU A 205 -10.15 2.70 15.91
CA LEU A 205 -9.20 3.71 16.41
C LEU A 205 -9.73 4.47 17.64
N GLY A 206 -11.03 4.78 17.67
CA GLY A 206 -11.67 5.50 18.77
C GLY A 206 -12.03 4.63 19.98
N GLY A 207 -12.17 3.31 19.80
CA GLY A 207 -12.57 2.38 20.85
C GLY A 207 -11.53 2.13 21.96
N HIS A 208 -10.27 2.54 21.76
CA HIS A 208 -9.16 2.27 22.69
C HIS A 208 -8.84 3.48 23.62
N ALA A 209 -9.66 4.54 23.62
CA ALA A 209 -9.51 5.69 24.50
C ALA A 209 -10.22 5.54 25.87
N ALA A 210 -10.76 4.36 26.19
CA ALA A 210 -11.51 4.10 27.41
C ALA A 210 -11.10 2.78 28.08
N THR A 211 -9.96 2.80 28.78
CA THR A 211 -9.66 1.91 29.92
C THR A 211 -8.61 2.56 30.80
#